data_AF-A0A7J8G4V3-F1
#
_entry.id   AF-A0A7J8G4V3-F1
#
_cell.length_a   1.000
_cell.length_b   1.000
_cell.length_c   1.000
_cell.angle_alpha   90.00
_cell.angle_beta   90.00
_cell.angle_gamma   90.00
#
_symmetry.space_group_name_H-M   'P 1'
#
loop_
_entity.id
_entity.type
_entity.pdbx_description
1 polymer ?
#
loop_
_entity_poly.entity_id
_entity_poly.type
_entity_poly.pdbx_seq_one_letter_code
_entity_poly.pdbx_strand_id
1 'polypeptide(L)'
;MFHVAWVDPEDPYKGYKYLYLTPQDYKRVSALNSVHCEHVEDEGESRYKITDIIGKEDGIGVENLRSSGMIAGESSLAYDEIITISLVTCRAIGIGAYLVRLGQRTIQVENSHLILTGAGALNKVLGREVYTSNNQLGGIQIMHNNGVTHSTVCDDFEGVFTILHWLSYMPKNVNSSVPILNSKDPIDRIIEFVPTKAPYDPRWMLAGRPHPTQKGQWLSGFFDYGSFSEIMQPWAQTVVVGRARLGGIPVGVVAVETRTVELSIPADPANLDSEAKIIQQAGQVWFPDSAFKTSQAIKDFNREGLPLMVFANWRGFSGGMKDMYDQVLKFGAYIVDGLRECSQPVMVYIPPQAELRGGSWVVIDPTINPRHMEMYADRESRGSVLEPEGTVEIKFRRKDLVKTMRRVDPIYIHLAERLGTPELSAAERKELEGKLKEREEFLIPIYHQIAVQFADLHDTPGRMQEKGVINDILDWKTSRTFFYWRLRRLLLEELVKKKIHNANPELTDGQIQAMLRRWFVEVEGTVKAYVWDNNKDLVEWLEKQLTEEDGARSVIEENIKYISRDYVLKQIRSLVQANPEVAMDSVVYMTQHISPTQQAEVVRILSTMESPST
;
A
#
# COMPACT_ATOMS: atom_id res chain seq x y z
N MET A 1 24.40 -37.92 35.78
CA MET A 1 25.39 -37.39 36.74
C MET A 1 24.73 -36.74 37.93
N PHE A 2 23.61 -36.00 37.77
CA PHE A 2 22.89 -35.48 38.92
C PHE A 2 22.29 -36.61 39.78
N HIS A 3 22.23 -36.35 41.08
CA HIS A 3 21.56 -37.16 42.11
C HIS A 3 20.45 -36.33 42.76
N VAL A 4 19.49 -36.98 43.41
CA VAL A 4 18.34 -36.34 44.06
C VAL A 4 18.46 -36.50 45.56
N ALA A 5 18.39 -35.40 46.31
CA ALA A 5 18.28 -35.44 47.77
C ALA A 5 16.80 -35.57 48.14
N TRP A 6 16.34 -36.78 48.44
CA TRP A 6 14.94 -37.05 48.80
C TRP A 6 14.59 -36.45 50.18
N VAL A 7 13.30 -36.14 50.39
CA VAL A 7 12.80 -35.85 51.74
C VAL A 7 12.84 -37.12 52.59
N ASP A 8 12.46 -38.24 52.00
CA ASP A 8 12.51 -39.58 52.57
C ASP A 8 12.92 -40.57 51.45
N PRO A 9 14.13 -41.16 51.48
CA PRO A 9 14.57 -42.10 50.46
C PRO A 9 13.70 -43.35 50.33
N GLU A 10 13.02 -43.76 51.41
CA GLU A 10 12.14 -44.94 51.42
C GLU A 10 10.75 -44.63 50.84
N ASP A 11 10.37 -43.34 50.77
CA ASP A 11 9.10 -42.88 50.20
C ASP A 11 9.28 -41.63 49.29
N PRO A 12 9.67 -41.83 48.01
CA PRO A 12 9.89 -40.74 47.06
C PRO A 12 8.66 -39.86 46.78
N TYR A 13 7.44 -40.31 47.09
CA TYR A 13 6.22 -39.51 46.90
C TYR A 13 6.15 -38.30 47.83
N LYS A 14 6.90 -38.31 48.94
CA LYS A 14 7.05 -37.13 49.82
C LYS A 14 7.84 -36.00 49.16
N GLY A 15 8.43 -36.24 47.99
CA GLY A 15 9.17 -35.24 47.21
C GLY A 15 10.65 -35.20 47.55
N TYR A 16 11.33 -34.17 47.03
CA TYR A 16 12.78 -34.00 47.12
C TYR A 16 13.15 -32.60 47.63
N LYS A 17 14.33 -32.49 48.25
CA LYS A 17 14.92 -31.25 48.79
C LYS A 17 15.64 -30.46 47.69
N TYR A 18 16.58 -31.10 46.97
CA TYR A 18 17.39 -30.47 45.91
C TYR A 18 18.09 -31.50 45.02
N LEU A 19 18.69 -31.04 43.92
CA LEU A 19 19.55 -31.85 43.04
C LEU A 19 21.02 -31.58 43.36
N TYR A 20 21.88 -32.59 43.33
CA TYR A 20 23.29 -32.44 43.67
C TYR A 20 24.23 -33.35 42.85
N LEU A 21 25.52 -33.06 42.92
CA LEU A 21 26.61 -33.91 42.43
C LEU A 21 27.45 -34.41 43.61
N THR A 22 27.97 -35.63 43.49
CA THR A 22 29.00 -36.13 44.41
C THR A 22 30.31 -35.35 44.19
N PRO A 23 31.23 -35.31 45.16
CA PRO A 23 32.53 -34.67 44.97
C PRO A 23 33.33 -35.25 43.80
N GLN A 24 33.13 -36.53 43.48
CA GLN A 24 33.77 -37.18 42.32
C GLN A 24 33.16 -36.71 41.00
N ASP A 25 31.82 -36.61 40.92
CA ASP A 25 31.12 -36.14 39.73
C ASP A 25 31.37 -34.65 39.48
N TYR A 26 31.37 -33.83 40.53
CA TYR A 26 31.66 -32.40 40.42
C TYR A 26 33.09 -32.13 39.94
N LYS A 27 34.09 -32.89 40.41
CA LYS A 27 35.47 -32.79 39.91
C LYS A 27 35.60 -33.02 38.40
N ARG A 28 34.72 -33.83 37.80
CA ARG A 28 34.73 -34.10 36.35
C ARG A 28 34.20 -32.93 35.52
N VAL A 29 33.28 -32.13 36.07
CA VAL A 29 32.57 -31.07 35.33
C VAL A 29 32.95 -29.65 35.74
N SER A 30 33.55 -29.46 36.91
CA SER A 30 33.94 -28.15 37.44
C SER A 30 34.92 -27.40 36.53
N ALA A 31 35.89 -28.10 35.94
CA ALA A 31 36.85 -27.49 35.00
C ALA A 31 36.22 -27.11 33.63
N LEU A 32 35.01 -27.58 33.34
CA LEU A 32 34.32 -27.38 32.06
C LEU A 32 33.25 -26.27 32.13
N ASN A 33 33.15 -25.58 33.26
CA ASN A 33 32.16 -24.54 33.53
C ASN A 33 30.72 -24.96 33.20
N SER A 34 30.39 -26.25 33.38
CA SER A 34 29.10 -26.81 32.96
C SER A 34 27.99 -26.65 34.01
N VAL A 35 28.35 -26.44 35.27
CA VAL A 35 27.43 -26.26 36.40
C VAL A 35 28.01 -25.27 37.40
N HIS A 36 27.16 -24.45 38.00
CA HIS A 36 27.46 -23.80 39.26
C HIS A 36 26.82 -24.62 40.39
N CYS A 37 27.60 -24.85 41.44
CA CYS A 37 27.15 -25.61 42.59
C CYS A 37 27.56 -24.91 43.88
N GLU A 38 26.74 -25.10 44.91
CA GLU A 38 27.04 -24.74 46.30
C GLU A 38 27.46 -25.99 47.06
N HIS A 39 28.59 -25.94 47.76
CA HIS A 39 29.00 -27.03 48.64
C HIS A 39 28.14 -27.03 49.90
N VAL A 40 27.55 -28.18 50.21
CA VAL A 40 26.73 -28.39 51.41
C VAL A 40 27.09 -29.71 52.07
N GLU A 41 26.98 -29.74 53.39
CA GLU A 41 26.99 -30.98 54.16
C GLU A 41 25.55 -31.30 54.56
N ASP A 42 25.07 -32.45 54.10
CA ASP A 42 23.71 -32.92 54.41
C ASP A 42 23.75 -34.43 54.63
N GLU A 43 23.05 -34.92 55.66
CA GLU A 43 23.02 -36.33 56.07
C GLU A 43 24.42 -36.95 56.30
N GLY A 44 25.40 -36.12 56.68
CA GLY A 44 26.78 -36.55 56.90
C GLY A 44 27.61 -36.74 55.62
N GLU A 45 27.08 -36.37 54.46
CA GLU A 45 27.76 -36.44 53.17
C GLU A 45 28.08 -35.04 52.63
N SER A 46 29.27 -34.90 52.02
CA SER A 46 29.60 -33.71 51.24
C SER A 46 28.93 -33.77 49.87
N ARG A 47 28.08 -32.79 49.58
CA ARG A 47 27.29 -32.70 48.34
C ARG A 47 27.53 -31.34 47.66
N TYR A 48 27.54 -31.33 46.33
CA TYR A 48 27.57 -30.11 45.54
C TYR A 48 26.17 -29.85 44.97
N LYS A 49 25.35 -29.09 45.70
CA LYS A 49 23.99 -28.74 45.33
C LYS A 49 24.03 -27.90 44.05
N ILE A 50 23.33 -28.33 43.01
CA ILE A 50 23.30 -27.63 41.72
C ILE A 50 22.46 -26.36 41.88
N THR A 51 23.06 -25.20 41.61
CA THR A 51 22.34 -23.92 41.55
C THR A 51 21.98 -23.57 40.11
N ASP A 52 22.95 -23.74 39.20
CA ASP A 52 22.80 -23.39 37.79
C ASP A 52 23.39 -24.50 36.91
N ILE A 53 22.72 -24.78 35.79
CA ILE A 53 23.22 -25.68 34.74
C ILE A 53 23.52 -24.81 33.53
N ILE A 54 24.81 -24.65 33.22
CA ILE A 54 25.28 -23.92 32.04
C ILE A 54 25.28 -24.84 30.82
N GLY A 55 25.73 -26.09 31.02
CA GLY A 55 25.95 -27.04 29.94
C GLY A 55 27.29 -26.81 29.22
N LYS A 56 27.91 -27.90 28.77
CA LYS A 56 29.11 -27.83 27.92
C LYS A 56 28.75 -27.57 26.46
N GLU A 57 27.59 -28.08 26.05
CA GLU A 57 27.07 -27.95 24.70
C GLU A 57 26.48 -26.54 24.54
N ASP A 58 26.91 -25.86 23.48
CA ASP A 58 26.39 -24.54 23.11
C ASP A 58 25.12 -24.70 22.26
N GLY A 59 24.25 -23.69 22.30
CA GLY A 59 23.03 -23.67 21.50
C GLY A 59 21.89 -24.55 22.04
N ILE A 60 21.72 -24.62 23.35
CA ILE A 60 20.63 -25.36 24.01
C ILE A 60 19.69 -24.46 24.82
N GLY A 61 20.07 -23.20 25.05
CA GLY A 61 19.41 -22.30 25.99
C GLY A 61 19.11 -20.90 25.43
N VAL A 62 19.24 -19.90 26.30
CA VAL A 62 18.85 -18.50 26.05
C VAL A 62 19.71 -17.81 24.99
N GLU A 63 20.90 -18.32 24.72
CA GLU A 63 21.78 -17.90 23.63
C GLU A 63 21.12 -18.09 22.25
N ASN A 64 20.30 -19.14 22.07
CA ASN A 64 19.50 -19.33 20.87
C ASN A 64 18.42 -18.26 20.73
N LEU A 65 17.81 -17.82 21.84
CA LEU A 65 16.80 -16.77 21.83
C LEU A 65 17.42 -15.42 21.48
N ARG A 66 18.62 -15.12 22.00
CA ARG A 66 19.39 -13.93 21.61
C ARG A 66 19.70 -13.93 20.10
N SER A 67 20.18 -15.06 19.59
CA SER A 67 20.50 -15.21 18.16
C SER A 67 19.24 -15.14 17.29
N SER A 68 18.12 -15.68 17.77
CA SER A 68 16.80 -15.56 17.14
C SER A 68 16.34 -14.10 17.07
N GLY A 69 16.52 -13.33 18.15
CA GLY A 69 16.22 -11.90 18.18
C GLY A 69 17.09 -11.09 17.22
N MET A 70 18.37 -11.44 17.08
CA MET A 70 19.29 -10.81 16.14
C MET A 70 18.80 -10.94 14.69
N ILE A 71 18.45 -12.16 14.25
CA ILE A 71 17.95 -12.38 12.87
C ILE A 71 16.54 -11.83 12.65
N ALA A 72 15.72 -11.72 13.70
CA ALA A 72 14.44 -11.00 13.61
C ALA A 72 14.65 -9.51 13.33
N GLY A 73 15.60 -8.87 14.04
CA GLY A 73 15.96 -7.47 13.78
C GLY A 73 16.46 -7.26 12.35
N GLU A 74 17.37 -8.12 11.89
CA GLU A 74 17.91 -8.07 10.53
C GLU A 74 16.82 -8.29 9.47
N SER A 75 15.90 -9.25 9.68
CA SER A 75 14.81 -9.50 8.74
C SER A 75 13.80 -8.36 8.66
N SER A 76 13.60 -7.64 9.77
CA SER A 76 12.79 -6.43 9.79
C SER A 76 13.44 -5.34 8.93
N LEU A 77 14.74 -5.10 9.11
CA LEU A 77 15.49 -4.12 8.32
C LEU A 77 15.51 -4.51 6.84
N ALA A 78 15.75 -5.79 6.54
CA ALA A 78 15.78 -6.30 5.18
C ALA A 78 14.44 -6.10 4.45
N TYR A 79 13.29 -6.17 5.13
CA TYR A 79 12.00 -5.86 4.49
C TYR A 79 11.87 -4.38 4.12
N ASP A 80 12.41 -3.47 4.94
CA ASP A 80 12.36 -2.04 4.67
C ASP A 80 13.33 -1.64 3.55
N GLU A 81 14.43 -2.36 3.37
CA GLU A 81 15.47 -2.04 2.37
C GLU A 81 15.37 -2.83 1.06
N ILE A 82 14.98 -4.11 1.10
CA ILE A 82 15.02 -5.00 -0.07
C ILE A 82 13.75 -5.85 -0.22
N ILE A 83 13.63 -6.48 -1.39
CA ILE A 83 12.52 -7.38 -1.67
C ILE A 83 12.74 -8.70 -0.92
N THR A 84 11.81 -9.02 -0.04
CA THR A 84 11.77 -10.24 0.76
C THR A 84 10.59 -11.12 0.34
N ILE A 85 10.84 -12.41 0.11
CA ILE A 85 9.84 -13.42 -0.26
C ILE A 85 10.15 -14.70 0.54
N SER A 86 9.11 -15.31 1.11
CA SER A 86 9.21 -16.56 1.88
C SER A 86 8.35 -17.66 1.26
N LEU A 87 8.90 -18.87 1.19
CA LEU A 87 8.18 -20.09 0.79
C LEU A 87 8.09 -21.06 1.96
N VAL A 88 6.88 -21.40 2.37
CA VAL A 88 6.60 -22.34 3.46
C VAL A 88 6.23 -23.69 2.85
N THR A 89 7.14 -24.67 2.93
CA THR A 89 7.00 -25.98 2.26
C THR A 89 6.51 -27.09 3.19
N CYS A 90 7.01 -27.14 4.43
CA CYS A 90 6.63 -28.17 5.41
C CYS A 90 6.07 -27.56 6.70
N ARG A 91 6.90 -26.83 7.44
CA ARG A 91 6.49 -26.19 8.70
C ARG A 91 7.42 -25.04 9.04
N ALA A 92 6.84 -23.95 9.53
CA ALA A 92 7.56 -22.84 10.12
C ALA A 92 7.05 -22.63 11.55
N ILE A 93 7.94 -22.74 12.54
CA ILE A 93 7.58 -22.79 13.97
C ILE A 93 8.32 -21.69 14.72
N GLY A 94 7.63 -20.98 15.60
CA GLY A 94 8.23 -20.01 16.53
C GLY A 94 8.93 -18.88 15.79
N ILE A 95 10.25 -18.75 15.96
CA ILE A 95 11.04 -17.72 15.27
C ILE A 95 10.93 -17.83 13.74
N GLY A 96 10.90 -19.05 13.18
CA GLY A 96 10.72 -19.24 11.74
C GLY A 96 9.41 -18.63 11.22
N ALA A 97 8.35 -18.66 12.03
CA ALA A 97 7.09 -18.02 11.67
C ALA A 97 7.16 -16.50 11.70
N TYR A 98 7.89 -15.92 12.66
CA TYR A 98 8.14 -14.48 12.70
C TYR A 98 9.01 -14.01 11.53
N LEU A 99 10.03 -14.75 11.14
CA LEU A 99 10.87 -14.38 9.99
C LEU A 99 10.05 -14.35 8.68
N VAL A 100 9.19 -15.35 8.47
CA VAL A 100 8.25 -15.38 7.34
C VAL A 100 7.33 -14.16 7.38
N ARG A 101 6.75 -13.84 8.54
CA ARG A 101 5.88 -12.67 8.69
C ARG A 101 6.63 -11.36 8.48
N LEU A 102 7.85 -11.22 8.97
CA LEU A 102 8.68 -10.01 8.82
C LEU A 102 9.03 -9.78 7.34
N GLY A 103 9.31 -10.85 6.60
CA GLY A 103 9.47 -10.79 5.13
C GLY A 103 8.18 -10.49 4.35
N GLN A 104 7.02 -10.43 5.02
CA GLN A 104 5.67 -10.18 4.51
C GLN A 104 5.16 -11.16 3.44
N ARG A 105 5.82 -11.24 2.28
CA ARG A 105 5.35 -11.89 1.07
C ARG A 105 5.52 -13.41 1.19
N THR A 106 4.43 -14.09 1.47
CA THR A 106 4.45 -15.52 1.84
C THR A 106 3.73 -16.37 0.80
N ILE A 107 4.41 -17.39 0.29
CA ILE A 107 3.81 -18.47 -0.51
C ILE A 107 3.76 -19.71 0.39
N GLN A 108 2.60 -20.37 0.47
CA GLN A 108 2.42 -21.52 1.36
C GLN A 108 1.94 -22.74 0.58
N VAL A 109 2.64 -23.86 0.75
CA VAL A 109 2.25 -25.15 0.17
C VAL A 109 1.07 -25.74 0.97
N GLU A 110 0.07 -26.32 0.31
CA GLU A 110 -1.22 -26.75 0.92
C GLU A 110 -1.11 -27.56 2.21
N ASN A 111 -0.12 -28.47 2.30
CA ASN A 111 0.07 -29.35 3.46
C ASN A 111 1.02 -28.79 4.53
N SER A 112 1.45 -27.54 4.39
CA SER A 112 2.37 -26.88 5.31
C SER A 112 1.65 -26.02 6.35
N HIS A 113 2.32 -25.73 7.47
CA HIS A 113 1.79 -24.85 8.51
C HIS A 113 2.79 -23.82 9.05
N LEU A 114 2.27 -22.63 9.34
CA LEU A 114 2.97 -21.50 9.92
C LEU A 114 2.41 -21.23 11.32
N ILE A 115 3.12 -21.63 12.37
CA ILE A 115 2.62 -21.62 13.76
C ILE A 115 3.63 -21.07 14.75
N LEU A 116 3.15 -20.60 15.91
CA LEU A 116 4.01 -20.26 17.05
C LEU A 116 4.21 -21.46 17.97
N THR A 117 3.11 -22.14 18.31
CA THR A 117 3.07 -23.29 19.23
C THR A 117 2.26 -24.42 18.62
N GLY A 118 2.73 -25.66 18.74
CA GLY A 118 2.05 -26.84 18.19
C GLY A 118 0.74 -27.19 18.90
N ALA A 119 -0.21 -27.76 18.16
CA ALA A 119 -1.51 -28.22 18.66
C ALA A 119 -1.39 -29.16 19.86
N GLY A 120 -0.46 -30.13 19.79
CA GLY A 120 -0.22 -31.05 20.90
C GLY A 120 0.26 -30.38 22.19
N ALA A 121 1.01 -29.28 22.09
CA ALA A 121 1.44 -28.51 23.26
C ALA A 121 0.26 -27.71 23.85
N LEU A 122 -0.57 -27.09 23.01
CA LEU A 122 -1.78 -26.40 23.46
C LEU A 122 -2.77 -27.36 24.14
N ASN A 123 -3.00 -28.53 23.57
CA ASN A 123 -3.88 -29.56 24.16
C ASN A 123 -3.39 -30.01 25.54
N LYS A 124 -2.07 -30.18 25.72
CA LYS A 124 -1.47 -30.50 27.02
C LYS A 124 -1.71 -29.40 28.05
N VAL A 125 -1.59 -28.13 27.66
CA VAL A 125 -1.84 -26.98 28.55
C VAL A 125 -3.33 -26.88 28.92
N LEU A 126 -4.22 -27.14 27.96
CA LEU A 126 -5.67 -27.08 28.17
C LEU A 126 -6.25 -28.34 28.85
N GLY A 127 -5.45 -29.39 29.02
CA GLY A 127 -5.85 -30.64 29.67
C GLY A 127 -6.85 -31.49 28.86
N ARG A 128 -7.11 -31.13 27.59
CA ARG A 128 -8.02 -31.84 26.69
C ARG A 128 -7.59 -31.68 25.23
N GLU A 129 -8.02 -32.58 24.37
CA GLU A 129 -7.77 -32.52 22.93
C GLU A 129 -8.69 -31.47 22.28
N VAL A 130 -8.19 -30.24 22.12
CA VAL A 130 -8.92 -29.12 21.51
C VAL A 130 -8.66 -29.04 20.01
N TYR A 131 -7.37 -29.13 19.63
CA TYR A 131 -6.93 -29.00 18.24
C TYR A 131 -6.44 -30.36 17.71
N THR A 132 -6.86 -30.72 16.50
CA THR A 132 -6.56 -32.04 15.90
C THR A 132 -5.31 -32.03 15.03
N SER A 133 -4.89 -30.85 14.55
CA SER A 133 -3.73 -30.72 13.65
C SER A 133 -3.10 -29.33 13.75
N ASN A 134 -1.80 -29.22 13.48
CA ASN A 134 -1.14 -27.93 13.33
C ASN A 134 -1.69 -27.13 12.14
N ASN A 135 -2.20 -27.79 11.11
CA ASN A 135 -2.84 -27.09 9.97
C ASN A 135 -4.11 -26.35 10.43
N GLN A 136 -4.79 -26.83 11.48
CA GLN A 136 -5.94 -26.12 12.07
C GLN A 136 -5.54 -24.77 12.70
N LEU A 137 -4.27 -24.61 13.07
CA LEU A 137 -3.73 -23.38 13.66
C LEU A 137 -3.05 -22.47 12.64
N GLY A 138 -2.35 -23.06 11.67
CA GLY A 138 -1.47 -22.32 10.76
C GLY A 138 -1.41 -22.82 9.32
N GLY A 139 -2.30 -23.72 8.93
CA GLY A 139 -2.44 -24.16 7.55
C GLY A 139 -3.01 -23.06 6.66
N ILE A 140 -3.11 -23.36 5.35
CA ILE A 140 -3.60 -22.39 4.35
C ILE A 140 -5.02 -21.90 4.64
N GLN A 141 -5.87 -22.74 5.23
CA GLN A 141 -7.23 -22.38 5.63
C GLN A 141 -7.30 -21.33 6.74
N ILE A 142 -6.18 -21.07 7.42
CA ILE A 142 -6.06 -19.98 8.39
C ILE A 142 -5.26 -18.84 7.75
N MET A 143 -4.05 -19.13 7.28
CA MET A 143 -3.08 -18.10 6.89
C MET A 143 -3.40 -17.43 5.55
N HIS A 144 -4.01 -18.14 4.60
CA HIS A 144 -4.47 -17.51 3.36
C HIS A 144 -5.73 -16.68 3.62
N ASN A 145 -6.62 -17.18 4.48
CA ASN A 145 -7.89 -16.55 4.85
C ASN A 145 -7.75 -15.35 5.80
N ASN A 146 -6.57 -15.13 6.39
CA ASN A 146 -6.27 -13.96 7.23
C ASN A 146 -5.21 -13.01 6.62
N GLY A 147 -4.72 -13.30 5.42
CA GLY A 147 -3.78 -12.43 4.69
C GLY A 147 -2.30 -12.61 5.01
N VAL A 148 -1.91 -13.49 5.93
CA VAL A 148 -0.50 -13.79 6.17
C VAL A 148 0.11 -14.46 4.94
N THR A 149 -0.58 -15.46 4.39
CA THR A 149 -0.23 -16.11 3.13
C THR A 149 -0.81 -15.34 1.96
N HIS A 150 0.06 -14.97 1.03
CA HIS A 150 -0.27 -14.19 -0.16
C HIS A 150 -0.68 -15.08 -1.33
N SER A 151 -0.12 -16.29 -1.44
CA SER A 151 -0.53 -17.28 -2.44
C SER A 151 -0.34 -18.70 -1.91
N THR A 152 -1.18 -19.61 -2.37
CA THR A 152 -1.14 -21.03 -2.04
C THR A 152 -0.81 -21.85 -3.27
N VAL A 153 -0.02 -22.90 -3.09
CA VAL A 153 0.47 -23.76 -4.17
C VAL A 153 0.37 -25.22 -3.76
N CYS A 154 0.22 -26.12 -4.73
CA CYS A 154 0.07 -27.55 -4.46
C CYS A 154 1.40 -28.21 -4.07
N ASP A 155 2.52 -27.71 -4.58
CA ASP A 155 3.86 -28.24 -4.32
C ASP A 155 4.97 -27.18 -4.32
N ASP A 156 6.18 -27.59 -3.94
CA ASP A 156 7.35 -26.72 -3.86
C ASP A 156 7.76 -26.15 -5.22
N PHE A 157 7.54 -26.89 -6.32
CA PHE A 157 7.91 -26.47 -7.66
C PHE A 157 7.03 -25.31 -8.14
N GLU A 158 5.71 -25.42 -7.96
CA GLU A 158 4.78 -24.33 -8.20
C GLU A 158 5.04 -23.15 -7.27
N GLY A 159 5.49 -23.41 -6.03
CA GLY A 159 5.99 -22.40 -5.11
C GLY A 159 7.14 -21.58 -5.70
N VAL A 160 8.18 -22.25 -6.19
CA VAL A 160 9.33 -21.59 -6.85
C VAL A 160 8.91 -20.88 -8.13
N PHE A 161 8.01 -21.47 -8.93
CA PHE A 161 7.45 -20.80 -10.10
C PHE A 161 6.76 -19.49 -9.72
N THR A 162 5.98 -19.48 -8.63
CA THR A 162 5.29 -18.30 -8.13
C THR A 162 6.27 -17.22 -7.65
N ILE A 163 7.38 -17.61 -6.98
CA ILE A 163 8.46 -16.67 -6.63
C ILE A 163 9.01 -16.00 -7.89
N LEU A 164 9.36 -16.78 -8.92
CA LEU A 164 9.90 -16.25 -10.17
C LEU A 164 8.87 -15.39 -10.92
N HIS A 165 7.59 -15.78 -10.88
CA HIS A 165 6.50 -15.01 -11.46
C HIS A 165 6.36 -13.65 -10.77
N TRP A 166 6.43 -13.59 -9.44
CA TRP A 166 6.41 -12.32 -8.70
C TRP A 166 7.64 -11.47 -8.98
N LEU A 167 8.84 -12.07 -8.95
CA LEU A 167 10.09 -11.39 -9.29
C LEU A 167 10.08 -10.83 -10.72
N SER A 168 9.30 -11.41 -11.64
CA SER A 168 9.18 -10.89 -13.00
C SER A 168 8.64 -9.45 -13.04
N TYR A 169 7.82 -9.05 -12.08
CA TYR A 169 7.28 -7.68 -11.98
C TYR A 169 8.26 -6.72 -11.27
N MET A 170 9.19 -7.25 -10.48
CA MET A 170 9.99 -6.51 -9.52
C MET A 170 11.36 -6.09 -10.09
N PRO A 171 11.92 -4.95 -9.65
CA PRO A 171 13.26 -4.53 -10.05
C PRO A 171 14.33 -5.47 -9.48
N LYS A 172 15.49 -5.53 -10.16
CA LYS A 172 16.64 -6.35 -9.74
C LYS A 172 17.21 -5.94 -8.37
N ASN A 173 17.19 -4.65 -8.05
CA ASN A 173 17.65 -4.06 -6.80
C ASN A 173 17.05 -2.65 -6.63
N VAL A 174 17.25 -2.03 -5.47
CA VAL A 174 16.72 -0.70 -5.09
C VAL A 174 17.13 0.46 -6.01
N ASN A 175 18.21 0.27 -6.79
CA ASN A 175 18.72 1.28 -7.72
C ASN A 175 18.28 1.03 -9.17
N SER A 176 17.61 -0.09 -9.43
CA SER A 176 17.14 -0.47 -10.76
C SER A 176 15.70 -0.05 -10.97
N SER A 177 15.36 0.33 -12.19
CA SER A 177 13.97 0.56 -12.59
C SER A 177 13.20 -0.76 -12.68
N VAL A 178 11.87 -0.65 -12.66
CA VAL A 178 10.98 -1.80 -12.86
C VAL A 178 11.19 -2.43 -14.25
N PRO A 179 11.10 -3.77 -14.37
CA PRO A 179 11.33 -4.47 -15.63
C PRO A 179 10.14 -4.32 -16.59
N ILE A 180 10.24 -3.34 -17.50
CA ILE A 180 9.25 -3.12 -18.56
C ILE A 180 9.53 -4.10 -19.69
N LEU A 181 8.57 -4.98 -19.96
CA LEU A 181 8.68 -6.00 -21.00
C LEU A 181 7.91 -5.58 -22.24
N ASN A 182 8.28 -6.09 -23.42
CA ASN A 182 7.47 -5.87 -24.61
C ASN A 182 6.21 -6.74 -24.52
N SER A 183 5.05 -6.11 -24.36
CA SER A 183 3.78 -6.82 -24.22
C SER A 183 3.25 -7.29 -25.56
N LYS A 184 2.62 -8.46 -25.58
CA LYS A 184 1.85 -8.93 -26.74
C LYS A 184 0.48 -8.25 -26.84
N ASP A 185 0.03 -7.63 -25.75
CA ASP A 185 -1.26 -6.98 -25.69
C ASP A 185 -1.12 -5.49 -26.08
N PRO A 186 -1.66 -5.04 -27.23
CA PRO A 186 -1.48 -3.68 -27.72
C PRO A 186 -1.97 -2.62 -26.71
N ILE A 187 -1.30 -1.47 -26.71
CA ILE A 187 -1.64 -0.34 -25.82
C ILE A 187 -2.80 0.51 -26.36
N ASP A 188 -3.01 0.48 -27.68
CA ASP A 188 -3.98 1.26 -28.45
C ASP A 188 -5.32 0.55 -28.65
N ARG A 189 -5.49 -0.68 -28.13
CA ARG A 189 -6.79 -1.35 -28.15
C ARG A 189 -7.77 -0.71 -27.18
N ILE A 190 -9.04 -0.90 -27.49
CA ILE A 190 -10.13 -0.60 -26.56
C ILE A 190 -10.23 -1.66 -25.45
N ILE A 191 -10.85 -1.26 -24.34
CA ILE A 191 -11.30 -2.18 -23.30
C ILE A 191 -12.71 -2.68 -23.64
N GLU A 192 -12.87 -3.97 -23.87
CA GLU A 192 -14.18 -4.51 -24.28
C GLU A 192 -15.13 -4.65 -23.10
N PHE A 193 -14.68 -5.20 -21.97
CA PHE A 193 -15.49 -5.26 -20.75
C PHE A 193 -15.70 -3.86 -20.18
N VAL A 194 -16.94 -3.50 -19.88
CA VAL A 194 -17.30 -2.19 -19.31
C VAL A 194 -17.91 -2.41 -17.93
N PRO A 195 -17.38 -1.79 -16.87
CA PRO A 195 -18.03 -1.70 -15.58
C PRO A 195 -19.50 -1.28 -15.69
N THR A 196 -20.37 -1.86 -14.88
CA THR A 196 -21.80 -1.51 -14.87
C THR A 196 -22.24 -1.10 -13.48
N LYS A 197 -23.42 -0.48 -13.38
CA LYS A 197 -24.06 -0.21 -12.07
C LYS A 197 -24.45 -1.48 -11.33
N ALA A 198 -24.71 -2.56 -12.07
CA ALA A 198 -25.01 -3.86 -11.47
C ALA A 198 -23.71 -4.47 -10.91
N PRO A 199 -23.73 -5.12 -9.74
CA PRO A 199 -22.53 -5.73 -9.19
C PRO A 199 -21.88 -6.75 -10.13
N TYR A 200 -20.57 -6.71 -10.22
CA TYR A 200 -19.74 -7.56 -11.07
C TYR A 200 -18.42 -7.91 -10.37
N ASP A 201 -17.74 -8.96 -10.84
CA ASP A 201 -16.41 -9.28 -10.35
C ASP A 201 -15.38 -8.27 -10.89
N PRO A 202 -14.68 -7.49 -10.04
CA PRO A 202 -13.71 -6.52 -10.49
C PRO A 202 -12.57 -7.15 -11.30
N ARG A 203 -12.29 -8.45 -11.13
CA ARG A 203 -11.29 -9.16 -11.95
C ARG A 203 -11.63 -9.11 -13.44
N TRP A 204 -12.91 -9.00 -13.80
CA TRP A 204 -13.34 -8.87 -15.20
C TRP A 204 -12.94 -7.52 -15.81
N MET A 205 -13.01 -6.43 -15.04
CA MET A 205 -12.52 -5.13 -15.55
C MET A 205 -10.99 -5.08 -15.60
N LEU A 206 -10.30 -5.81 -14.72
CA LEU A 206 -8.84 -5.85 -14.69
C LEU A 206 -8.27 -6.74 -15.80
N ALA A 207 -8.62 -8.02 -15.83
CA ALA A 207 -8.01 -9.04 -16.68
C ALA A 207 -8.89 -9.46 -17.88
N GLY A 208 -10.16 -9.07 -17.88
CA GLY A 208 -11.14 -9.52 -18.86
C GLY A 208 -11.91 -10.76 -18.40
N ARG A 209 -12.79 -11.26 -19.28
CA ARG A 209 -13.60 -12.45 -19.02
C ARG A 209 -13.97 -13.18 -20.30
N PRO A 210 -14.38 -14.46 -20.24
CA PRO A 210 -15.02 -15.11 -21.38
C PRO A 210 -16.27 -14.34 -21.82
N HIS A 211 -16.47 -14.22 -23.13
CA HIS A 211 -17.61 -13.55 -23.72
C HIS A 211 -18.90 -14.33 -23.37
N PRO A 212 -19.95 -13.68 -22.83
CA PRO A 212 -21.14 -14.38 -22.35
C PRO A 212 -21.94 -15.09 -23.46
N THR A 213 -22.03 -14.51 -24.66
CA THR A 213 -22.79 -15.08 -25.79
C THR A 213 -21.93 -15.81 -26.82
N GLN A 214 -20.74 -15.31 -27.15
CA GLN A 214 -19.86 -15.89 -28.17
C GLN A 214 -18.85 -16.86 -27.53
N LYS A 215 -19.09 -18.16 -27.68
CA LYS A 215 -18.18 -19.19 -27.16
C LYS A 215 -16.79 -19.06 -27.77
N GLY A 216 -15.75 -19.07 -26.94
CA GLY A 216 -14.35 -18.98 -27.36
C GLY A 216 -13.83 -17.56 -27.59
N GLN A 217 -14.70 -16.53 -27.53
CA GLN A 217 -14.25 -15.15 -27.56
C GLN A 217 -13.95 -14.65 -26.14
N TRP A 218 -12.93 -13.80 -26.01
CA TRP A 218 -12.56 -13.13 -24.77
C TRP A 218 -13.00 -11.67 -24.82
N LEU A 219 -13.56 -11.15 -23.73
CA LEU A 219 -13.76 -9.73 -23.52
C LEU A 219 -12.55 -9.19 -22.76
N SER A 220 -11.74 -8.40 -23.44
CA SER A 220 -10.53 -7.80 -22.87
C SER A 220 -10.83 -6.87 -21.69
N GLY A 221 -9.94 -6.94 -20.68
CA GLY A 221 -9.92 -6.04 -19.53
C GLY A 221 -8.93 -4.89 -19.70
N PHE A 222 -8.72 -4.12 -18.63
CA PHE A 222 -7.86 -2.96 -18.60
C PHE A 222 -6.38 -3.29 -18.75
N PHE A 223 -5.89 -4.32 -18.04
CA PHE A 223 -4.50 -4.75 -18.06
C PHE A 223 -4.20 -5.72 -19.19
N ASP A 224 -2.92 -5.99 -19.37
CA ASP A 224 -2.43 -6.94 -20.36
C ASP A 224 -2.96 -8.34 -20.09
N TYR A 225 -3.42 -9.03 -21.13
CA TYR A 225 -3.96 -10.38 -21.02
C TYR A 225 -3.04 -11.32 -20.24
N GLY A 226 -3.58 -11.96 -19.20
CA GLY A 226 -2.86 -12.92 -18.37
C GLY A 226 -1.78 -12.33 -17.44
N SER A 227 -1.70 -11.01 -17.32
CA SER A 227 -0.70 -10.35 -16.47
C SER A 227 -1.15 -10.12 -15.02
N PHE A 228 -2.45 -10.14 -14.73
CA PHE A 228 -2.93 -9.91 -13.37
C PHE A 228 -2.71 -11.15 -12.48
N SER A 229 -1.89 -11.00 -11.46
CA SER A 229 -1.58 -12.00 -10.44
C SER A 229 -2.09 -11.50 -9.09
N GLU A 230 -3.22 -12.05 -8.65
CA GLU A 230 -3.87 -11.71 -7.38
C GLU A 230 -3.12 -12.29 -6.19
N ILE A 231 -3.09 -11.55 -5.07
CA ILE A 231 -2.53 -12.00 -3.79
C ILE A 231 -3.52 -11.78 -2.66
N MET A 232 -3.43 -12.62 -1.61
CA MET A 232 -4.31 -12.59 -0.43
C MET A 232 -5.80 -12.69 -0.81
N GLN A 233 -6.14 -13.52 -1.78
CA GLN A 233 -7.47 -13.55 -2.41
C GLN A 233 -8.64 -13.79 -1.43
N PRO A 234 -8.60 -14.79 -0.53
CA PRO A 234 -9.78 -15.14 0.25
C PRO A 234 -9.94 -14.30 1.52
N TRP A 235 -8.94 -13.50 1.89
CA TRP A 235 -9.00 -12.57 3.00
C TRP A 235 -9.49 -11.19 2.55
N ALA A 236 -10.41 -10.58 3.32
CA ALA A 236 -10.97 -9.25 3.06
C ALA A 236 -11.36 -9.06 1.59
N GLN A 237 -12.22 -9.95 1.09
CA GLN A 237 -12.51 -10.07 -0.35
C GLN A 237 -13.27 -8.86 -0.93
N THR A 238 -13.69 -7.92 -0.07
CA THR A 238 -14.22 -6.61 -0.47
C THR A 238 -13.20 -5.76 -1.23
N VAL A 239 -11.90 -6.06 -1.08
CA VAL A 239 -10.81 -5.45 -1.85
C VAL A 239 -9.96 -6.54 -2.52
N VAL A 240 -9.71 -6.34 -3.81
CA VAL A 240 -8.86 -7.17 -4.66
C VAL A 240 -7.52 -6.48 -4.83
N VAL A 241 -6.43 -7.20 -4.51
CA VAL A 241 -5.06 -6.68 -4.62
C VAL A 241 -4.17 -7.65 -5.39
N GLY A 242 -3.22 -7.12 -6.15
CA GLY A 242 -2.33 -7.95 -6.95
C GLY A 242 -1.35 -7.13 -7.76
N ARG A 243 -0.63 -7.80 -8.66
CA ARG A 243 0.28 -7.17 -9.62
C ARG A 243 -0.26 -7.37 -11.02
N ALA A 244 -0.05 -6.41 -11.92
CA ALA A 244 -0.42 -6.54 -13.32
C ALA A 244 0.61 -5.85 -14.22
N ARG A 245 0.41 -5.94 -15.54
CA ARG A 245 1.13 -5.11 -16.51
C ARG A 245 0.17 -4.26 -17.33
N LEU A 246 0.58 -3.02 -17.58
CA LEU A 246 -0.08 -2.10 -18.50
C LEU A 246 0.89 -1.77 -19.64
N GLY A 247 0.67 -2.33 -20.83
CA GLY A 247 1.59 -2.20 -21.95
C GLY A 247 3.00 -2.70 -21.59
N GLY A 248 3.09 -3.74 -20.76
CA GLY A 248 4.34 -4.30 -20.28
C GLY A 248 4.93 -3.68 -19.02
N ILE A 249 4.43 -2.52 -18.58
CA ILE A 249 4.87 -1.83 -17.36
C ILE A 249 4.26 -2.53 -16.14
N PRO A 250 5.05 -3.10 -15.22
CA PRO A 250 4.52 -3.75 -14.02
C PRO A 250 3.99 -2.71 -13.02
N VAL A 251 2.81 -2.99 -12.46
CA VAL A 251 2.11 -2.13 -11.50
C VAL A 251 1.54 -2.96 -10.35
N GLY A 252 1.55 -2.41 -9.14
CA GLY A 252 0.67 -2.86 -8.06
C GLY A 252 -0.76 -2.39 -8.31
N VAL A 253 -1.74 -3.21 -8.00
CA VAL A 253 -3.16 -2.97 -8.31
C VAL A 253 -3.99 -3.13 -7.05
N VAL A 254 -4.88 -2.17 -6.81
CA VAL A 254 -5.96 -2.26 -5.82
C VAL A 254 -7.28 -1.97 -6.53
N ALA A 255 -8.25 -2.86 -6.39
CA ALA A 255 -9.60 -2.71 -6.94
C ALA A 255 -10.64 -3.13 -5.90
N VAL A 256 -11.88 -2.71 -6.10
CA VAL A 256 -12.96 -2.89 -5.11
C VAL A 256 -14.01 -3.86 -5.63
N GLU A 257 -14.41 -4.79 -4.77
CA GLU A 257 -15.55 -5.67 -5.04
C GLU A 257 -16.85 -4.88 -4.90
N THR A 258 -17.78 -5.12 -5.82
CA THR A 258 -19.07 -4.44 -5.86
C THR A 258 -20.21 -5.31 -5.36
N ARG A 259 -20.01 -6.63 -5.35
CA ARG A 259 -20.95 -7.60 -4.78
C ARG A 259 -20.83 -7.62 -3.26
N THR A 260 -21.91 -8.01 -2.60
CA THR A 260 -21.83 -8.39 -1.19
C THR A 260 -20.99 -9.66 -1.08
N VAL A 261 -19.97 -9.61 -0.23
CA VAL A 261 -19.07 -10.72 0.07
C VAL A 261 -19.57 -11.45 1.30
N GLU A 262 -19.48 -12.78 1.30
CA GLU A 262 -19.76 -13.61 2.47
C GLU A 262 -18.44 -14.09 3.08
N LEU A 263 -18.12 -13.55 4.26
CA LEU A 263 -16.95 -13.96 5.03
C LEU A 263 -17.35 -15.05 6.02
N SER A 264 -16.74 -16.23 5.87
CA SER A 264 -16.89 -17.31 6.85
C SER A 264 -15.86 -17.14 7.97
N ILE A 265 -16.35 -16.95 9.19
CA ILE A 265 -15.56 -16.97 10.42
C ILE A 265 -15.63 -18.38 11.00
N PRO A 266 -14.50 -19.11 11.13
CA PRO A 266 -14.50 -20.44 11.71
C PRO A 266 -14.89 -20.41 13.19
N ALA A 267 -15.49 -21.48 13.68
CA ALA A 267 -15.73 -21.67 15.10
C ALA A 267 -14.40 -21.83 15.85
N ASP A 268 -14.31 -21.29 17.07
CA ASP A 268 -13.17 -21.53 17.95
C ASP A 268 -13.32 -22.87 18.69
N PRO A 269 -12.50 -23.90 18.41
CA PRO A 269 -12.60 -25.20 19.08
C PRO A 269 -12.35 -25.12 20.60
N ALA A 270 -11.65 -24.08 21.07
CA ALA A 270 -11.42 -23.88 22.50
C ALA A 270 -12.69 -23.39 23.23
N ASN A 271 -13.60 -22.73 22.53
CA ASN A 271 -14.85 -22.22 23.09
C ASN A 271 -16.05 -23.03 22.59
N LEU A 272 -16.69 -23.78 23.50
CA LEU A 272 -17.82 -24.65 23.16
C LEU A 272 -19.07 -23.90 22.67
N ASP A 273 -19.22 -22.63 23.03
CA ASP A 273 -20.33 -21.79 22.59
C ASP A 273 -20.06 -21.12 21.23
N SER A 274 -18.86 -21.31 20.66
CA SER A 274 -18.50 -20.76 19.36
C SER A 274 -19.02 -21.66 18.24
N GLU A 275 -19.73 -21.04 17.29
CA GLU A 275 -20.14 -21.66 16.04
C GLU A 275 -19.56 -20.89 14.86
N ALA A 276 -19.47 -21.56 13.70
CA ALA A 276 -19.03 -20.92 12.47
C ALA A 276 -20.09 -19.91 12.03
N LYS A 277 -19.65 -18.68 11.71
CA LYS A 277 -20.54 -17.59 11.33
C LYS A 277 -20.27 -17.14 9.92
N ILE A 278 -21.31 -16.77 9.21
CA ILE A 278 -21.20 -16.11 7.90
C ILE A 278 -21.59 -14.65 8.11
N ILE A 279 -20.65 -13.75 7.81
CA ILE A 279 -20.86 -12.31 7.87
C ILE A 279 -20.94 -11.78 6.45
N GLN A 280 -21.99 -11.01 6.18
CA GLN A 280 -22.12 -10.28 4.92
C GLN A 280 -21.39 -8.95 5.03
N GLN A 281 -20.45 -8.72 4.12
CA GLN A 281 -19.76 -7.45 3.94
C GLN A 281 -20.25 -6.83 2.63
N ALA A 282 -20.80 -5.62 2.71
CA ALA A 282 -21.25 -4.90 1.52
C ALA A 282 -20.06 -4.58 0.60
N GLY A 283 -20.27 -4.70 -0.72
CA GLY A 283 -19.32 -4.18 -1.70
C GLY A 283 -19.18 -2.65 -1.59
N GLN A 284 -18.10 -2.10 -2.15
CA GLN A 284 -17.81 -0.65 -2.14
C GLN A 284 -17.68 -0.03 -0.73
N VAL A 285 -17.39 -0.81 0.31
CA VAL A 285 -17.21 -0.32 1.69
C VAL A 285 -15.89 -0.81 2.24
N TRP A 286 -15.17 0.06 2.95
CA TRP A 286 -14.02 -0.35 3.74
C TRP A 286 -14.41 -0.80 5.14
N PHE A 287 -14.14 -2.07 5.41
CA PHE A 287 -14.13 -2.73 6.71
C PHE A 287 -12.71 -2.77 7.31
N PRO A 288 -12.55 -3.06 8.61
CA PRO A 288 -11.24 -3.14 9.26
C PRO A 288 -10.22 -4.01 8.49
N ASP A 289 -10.65 -5.18 8.04
CA ASP A 289 -9.85 -6.14 7.30
C ASP A 289 -9.43 -5.59 5.93
N SER A 290 -10.35 -5.00 5.18
CA SER A 290 -10.10 -4.44 3.85
C SER A 290 -9.24 -3.17 3.89
N ALA A 291 -9.41 -2.32 4.91
CA ALA A 291 -8.56 -1.17 5.14
C ALA A 291 -7.13 -1.62 5.50
N PHE A 292 -7.00 -2.64 6.34
CA PHE A 292 -5.69 -3.22 6.68
C PHE A 292 -5.03 -3.85 5.45
N LYS A 293 -5.75 -4.69 4.69
CA LYS A 293 -5.28 -5.30 3.43
C LYS A 293 -4.82 -4.26 2.42
N THR A 294 -5.59 -3.18 2.27
CA THR A 294 -5.25 -2.07 1.38
C THR A 294 -3.95 -1.40 1.83
N SER A 295 -3.84 -1.04 3.12
CA SER A 295 -2.63 -0.41 3.66
C SER A 295 -1.38 -1.29 3.55
N GLN A 296 -1.54 -2.60 3.76
CA GLN A 296 -0.45 -3.57 3.65
C GLN A 296 0.02 -3.72 2.19
N ALA A 297 -0.91 -3.85 1.24
CA ALA A 297 -0.59 -3.92 -0.17
C ALA A 297 0.15 -2.66 -0.66
N ILE A 298 -0.31 -1.47 -0.25
CA ILE A 298 0.36 -0.20 -0.57
C ILE A 298 1.81 -0.19 -0.07
N LYS A 299 2.03 -0.60 1.19
CA LYS A 299 3.37 -0.70 1.75
C LYS A 299 4.22 -1.68 0.94
N ASP A 300 3.74 -2.88 0.69
CA ASP A 300 4.50 -3.90 -0.04
C ASP A 300 4.87 -3.47 -1.46
N PHE A 301 3.96 -2.83 -2.19
CA PHE A 301 4.23 -2.33 -3.54
C PHE A 301 5.22 -1.16 -3.54
N ASN A 302 5.13 -0.25 -2.56
CA ASN A 302 6.11 0.82 -2.40
C ASN A 302 7.51 0.26 -2.09
N ARG A 303 7.62 -0.76 -1.22
CA ARG A 303 8.90 -1.42 -0.90
C ARG A 303 9.46 -2.22 -2.08
N GLU A 304 8.60 -2.70 -2.98
CA GLU A 304 9.05 -3.29 -4.25
C GLU A 304 9.52 -2.27 -5.28
N GLY A 305 9.29 -0.98 -5.03
CA GLY A 305 9.56 0.06 -6.02
C GLY A 305 8.57 0.03 -7.20
N LEU A 306 7.36 -0.51 -7.00
CA LEU A 306 6.33 -0.56 -8.03
C LEU A 306 5.46 0.70 -8.04
N PRO A 307 5.07 1.21 -9.22
CA PRO A 307 3.96 2.14 -9.32
C PRO A 307 2.65 1.48 -8.89
N LEU A 308 1.72 2.28 -8.37
CA LEU A 308 0.44 1.81 -7.84
C LEU A 308 -0.72 2.33 -8.71
N MET A 309 -1.66 1.44 -9.02
CA MET A 309 -2.91 1.80 -9.68
C MET A 309 -4.10 1.39 -8.82
N VAL A 310 -4.91 2.37 -8.41
CA VAL A 310 -6.09 2.17 -7.58
C VAL A 310 -7.34 2.42 -8.41
N PHE A 311 -8.12 1.37 -8.67
CA PHE A 311 -9.46 1.48 -9.27
C PHE A 311 -10.46 1.77 -8.15
N ALA A 312 -10.62 3.05 -7.82
CA ALA A 312 -11.38 3.52 -6.67
C ALA A 312 -12.89 3.38 -6.90
N ASN A 313 -13.58 2.71 -5.99
CA ASN A 313 -15.02 2.53 -6.01
C ASN A 313 -15.56 2.28 -4.60
N TRP A 314 -15.49 3.29 -3.73
CA TRP A 314 -15.91 3.21 -2.34
C TRP A 314 -16.93 4.28 -1.97
N ARG A 315 -18.03 3.85 -1.34
CA ARG A 315 -19.04 4.71 -0.71
C ARG A 315 -18.59 5.29 0.63
N GLY A 316 -17.56 4.70 1.25
CA GLY A 316 -17.06 5.13 2.54
C GLY A 316 -16.46 3.99 3.35
N PHE A 317 -16.15 4.30 4.60
CA PHE A 317 -15.82 3.32 5.63
C PHE A 317 -17.09 2.82 6.31
N SER A 318 -17.07 1.58 6.79
CA SER A 318 -18.15 1.08 7.64
C SER A 318 -18.18 1.86 8.96
N GLY A 319 -19.28 2.57 9.20
CA GLY A 319 -19.54 3.31 10.44
C GLY A 319 -20.30 2.51 11.50
N GLY A 320 -20.46 1.19 11.30
CA GLY A 320 -21.17 0.32 12.24
C GLY A 320 -20.44 0.20 13.57
N MET A 321 -21.19 0.05 14.68
CA MET A 321 -20.63 -0.05 16.03
C MET A 321 -19.53 -1.11 16.15
N LYS A 322 -19.74 -2.29 15.53
CA LYS A 322 -18.78 -3.39 15.57
C LYS A 322 -17.49 -3.05 14.81
N ASP A 323 -17.58 -2.49 13.62
CA ASP A 323 -16.39 -2.15 12.81
C ASP A 323 -15.59 -0.99 13.44
N MET A 324 -16.29 -0.05 14.09
CA MET A 324 -15.65 0.99 14.91
C MET A 324 -14.92 0.40 16.12
N TYR A 325 -15.54 -0.56 16.81
CA TYR A 325 -14.91 -1.30 17.91
C TYR A 325 -13.70 -2.12 17.43
N ASP A 326 -13.81 -2.72 16.24
CA ASP A 326 -12.74 -3.47 15.56
C ASP A 326 -11.73 -2.54 14.85
N GLN A 327 -11.67 -1.26 15.28
CA GLN A 327 -10.62 -0.29 14.98
C GLN A 327 -10.50 0.12 13.50
N VAL A 328 -11.61 0.16 12.74
CA VAL A 328 -11.59 0.61 11.32
C VAL A 328 -10.89 1.96 11.13
N LEU A 329 -11.03 2.90 12.08
CA LEU A 329 -10.36 4.20 12.04
C LEU A 329 -8.82 4.10 12.01
N LYS A 330 -8.26 3.11 12.72
CA LYS A 330 -6.81 2.92 12.85
C LYS A 330 -6.24 2.44 11.52
N PHE A 331 -6.93 1.49 10.88
CA PHE A 331 -6.53 0.96 9.58
C PHE A 331 -6.77 1.96 8.46
N GLY A 332 -7.80 2.81 8.54
CA GLY A 332 -7.99 3.94 7.63
C GLY A 332 -6.83 4.93 7.68
N ALA A 333 -6.30 5.22 8.87
CA ALA A 333 -5.10 6.07 9.01
C ALA A 333 -3.85 5.44 8.37
N TYR A 334 -3.68 4.12 8.45
CA TYR A 334 -2.54 3.44 7.83
C TYR A 334 -2.52 3.51 6.30
N ILE A 335 -3.66 3.72 5.65
CA ILE A 335 -3.72 3.98 4.20
C ILE A 335 -3.03 5.32 3.90
N VAL A 336 -3.31 6.35 4.70
CA VAL A 336 -2.68 7.67 4.59
C VAL A 336 -1.17 7.57 4.82
N ASP A 337 -0.75 6.84 5.87
CA ASP A 337 0.67 6.62 6.16
C ASP A 337 1.37 5.93 4.98
N GLY A 338 0.75 4.87 4.43
CA GLY A 338 1.29 4.13 3.29
C GLY A 338 1.46 5.00 2.05
N LEU A 339 0.45 5.79 1.70
CA LEU A 339 0.48 6.68 0.52
C LEU A 339 1.43 7.87 0.70
N ARG A 340 1.55 8.40 1.92
CA ARG A 340 2.50 9.46 2.25
C ARG A 340 3.95 9.00 2.06
N GLU A 341 4.25 7.75 2.40
CA GLU A 341 5.57 7.14 2.23
C GLU A 341 5.85 6.67 0.80
N CYS A 342 4.86 6.66 -0.10
CA CYS A 342 5.06 6.22 -1.48
C CYS A 342 6.11 7.07 -2.20
N SER A 343 7.04 6.39 -2.86
CA SER A 343 8.12 6.99 -3.65
C SER A 343 7.97 6.77 -5.16
N GLN A 344 6.92 6.05 -5.57
CA GLN A 344 6.59 5.76 -6.96
C GLN A 344 5.25 6.42 -7.35
N PRO A 345 5.00 6.62 -8.65
CA PRO A 345 3.73 7.14 -9.12
C PRO A 345 2.53 6.31 -8.63
N VAL A 346 1.53 6.99 -8.07
CA VAL A 346 0.26 6.42 -7.64
C VAL A 346 -0.86 7.04 -8.46
N MET A 347 -1.56 6.22 -9.24
CA MET A 347 -2.67 6.66 -10.08
C MET A 347 -3.97 6.14 -9.50
N VAL A 348 -4.80 7.06 -9.02
CA VAL A 348 -6.17 6.74 -8.59
C VAL A 348 -7.11 7.02 -9.75
N TYR A 349 -7.90 6.02 -10.13
CA TYR A 349 -8.89 6.12 -11.19
C TYR A 349 -10.26 5.69 -10.68
N ILE A 350 -11.28 6.53 -10.85
CA ILE A 350 -12.68 6.19 -10.54
C ILE A 350 -13.35 5.67 -11.83
N PRO A 351 -13.61 4.35 -11.98
CA PRO A 351 -14.12 3.77 -13.23
C PRO A 351 -15.57 4.20 -13.58
N PRO A 352 -16.08 3.82 -14.77
CA PRO A 352 -17.49 4.04 -15.10
C PRO A 352 -18.41 3.47 -14.03
N GLN A 353 -19.45 4.21 -13.70
CA GLN A 353 -20.47 3.81 -12.72
C GLN A 353 -19.93 3.57 -11.29
N ALA A 354 -18.65 3.87 -11.06
CA ALA A 354 -18.06 3.82 -9.74
C ALA A 354 -18.27 5.14 -8.99
N GLU A 355 -18.13 5.07 -7.68
CA GLU A 355 -18.26 6.24 -6.81
C GLU A 355 -17.16 6.30 -5.76
N LEU A 356 -16.72 7.51 -5.43
CA LEU A 356 -15.76 7.76 -4.36
C LEU A 356 -16.31 8.81 -3.39
N ARG A 357 -16.67 8.40 -2.17
CA ARG A 357 -17.39 9.27 -1.23
C ARG A 357 -16.76 9.40 0.14
N GLY A 358 -17.03 10.54 0.77
CA GLY A 358 -16.77 10.81 2.18
C GLY A 358 -15.33 10.51 2.60
N GLY A 359 -15.19 9.74 3.69
CA GLY A 359 -13.88 9.36 4.22
C GLY A 359 -13.01 8.58 3.25
N SER A 360 -13.60 7.85 2.29
CA SER A 360 -12.81 7.11 1.30
C SER A 360 -12.06 8.02 0.36
N TRP A 361 -12.63 9.17 -0.02
CA TRP A 361 -11.90 10.21 -0.76
C TRP A 361 -10.73 10.74 0.08
N VAL A 362 -11.01 11.09 1.33
CA VAL A 362 -10.05 11.77 2.22
C VAL A 362 -8.74 11.01 2.35
N VAL A 363 -8.77 9.68 2.46
CA VAL A 363 -7.56 8.88 2.70
C VAL A 363 -6.81 8.48 1.41
N ILE A 364 -7.31 8.81 0.23
CA ILE A 364 -6.62 8.59 -1.07
C ILE A 364 -6.50 9.86 -1.91
N ASP A 365 -6.74 11.02 -1.29
CA ASP A 365 -6.63 12.31 -1.97
C ASP A 365 -5.17 12.59 -2.38
N PRO A 366 -4.91 13.11 -3.60
CA PRO A 366 -3.56 13.39 -4.06
C PRO A 366 -2.76 14.34 -3.17
N THR A 367 -3.41 15.18 -2.36
CA THR A 367 -2.72 16.09 -1.43
C THR A 367 -1.98 15.37 -0.30
N ILE A 368 -2.22 14.08 -0.08
CA ILE A 368 -1.44 13.25 0.85
C ILE A 368 0.03 13.16 0.39
N ASN A 369 0.24 13.03 -0.92
CA ASN A 369 1.57 12.95 -1.53
C ASN A 369 1.52 13.59 -2.93
N PRO A 370 1.47 14.93 -3.01
CA PRO A 370 1.23 15.66 -4.26
C PRO A 370 2.37 15.51 -5.28
N ARG A 371 3.52 14.99 -4.86
CA ARG A 371 4.66 14.69 -5.73
C ARG A 371 4.42 13.46 -6.60
N HIS A 372 3.75 12.44 -6.05
CA HIS A 372 3.65 11.12 -6.67
C HIS A 372 2.21 10.68 -6.98
N MET A 373 1.20 11.33 -6.40
CA MET A 373 -0.20 10.96 -6.58
C MET A 373 -0.90 11.79 -7.66
N GLU A 374 -1.67 11.12 -8.51
CA GLU A 374 -2.59 11.72 -9.47
C GLU A 374 -3.95 11.03 -9.38
N MET A 375 -5.03 11.80 -9.59
CA MET A 375 -6.39 11.28 -9.53
C MET A 375 -7.17 11.62 -10.80
N TYR A 376 -7.88 10.64 -11.32
CA TYR A 376 -8.66 10.72 -12.54
C TYR A 376 -10.05 10.13 -12.30
N ALA A 377 -11.05 10.66 -13.00
CA ALA A 377 -12.43 10.19 -12.88
C ALA A 377 -13.01 9.87 -14.25
N ASP A 378 -13.74 8.76 -14.37
CA ASP A 378 -14.50 8.46 -15.58
C ASP A 378 -15.69 9.43 -15.72
N ARG A 379 -16.11 9.75 -16.95
CA ARG A 379 -17.30 10.58 -17.24
C ARG A 379 -18.56 10.10 -16.51
N GLU A 380 -18.71 8.79 -16.33
CA GLU A 380 -19.88 8.19 -15.71
C GLU A 380 -19.73 7.96 -14.20
N SER A 381 -18.62 8.36 -13.60
CA SER A 381 -18.37 8.20 -12.16
C SER A 381 -19.06 9.28 -11.31
N ARG A 382 -19.03 9.11 -9.98
CA ARG A 382 -19.55 10.07 -8.99
C ARG A 382 -18.60 10.25 -7.81
N GLY A 383 -18.69 11.39 -7.14
CA GLY A 383 -17.93 11.60 -5.90
C GLY A 383 -18.39 12.83 -5.13
N SER A 384 -18.44 12.67 -3.81
CA SER A 384 -18.99 13.68 -2.89
C SER A 384 -18.73 13.37 -1.43
N VAL A 385 -19.13 14.27 -0.53
CA VAL A 385 -19.00 14.08 0.91
C VAL A 385 -20.00 13.05 1.44
N LEU A 386 -21.23 13.08 0.93
CA LEU A 386 -22.32 12.18 1.30
C LEU A 386 -23.06 11.78 0.02
N GLU A 387 -23.67 10.61 0.02
CA GLU A 387 -24.55 10.20 -1.07
C GLU A 387 -25.69 11.20 -1.29
N PRO A 388 -26.27 11.29 -2.50
CA PRO A 388 -27.30 12.27 -2.81
C PRO A 388 -28.52 12.15 -1.88
N GLU A 389 -28.89 10.93 -1.52
CA GLU A 389 -29.96 10.62 -0.55
C GLU A 389 -29.67 11.30 0.81
N GLY A 390 -28.52 11.01 1.42
CA GLY A 390 -28.10 11.62 2.68
C GLY A 390 -27.93 13.14 2.60
N THR A 391 -27.53 13.67 1.44
CA THR A 391 -27.47 15.13 1.22
C THR A 391 -28.85 15.77 1.26
N VAL A 392 -29.85 15.15 0.64
CA VAL A 392 -31.25 15.62 0.63
C VAL A 392 -31.86 15.58 2.04
N GLU A 393 -31.63 14.49 2.78
CA GLU A 393 -32.11 14.36 4.16
C GLU A 393 -31.63 15.51 5.07
N ILE A 394 -30.38 15.96 4.87
CA ILE A 394 -29.79 17.02 5.70
C ILE A 394 -30.18 18.41 5.18
N LYS A 395 -30.01 18.66 3.87
CA LYS A 395 -30.00 20.00 3.27
C LYS A 395 -31.24 20.36 2.44
N PHE A 396 -32.07 19.39 2.07
CA PHE A 396 -33.26 19.62 1.23
C PHE A 396 -34.51 18.98 1.84
N ARG A 397 -34.84 19.44 3.05
CA ARG A 397 -35.87 18.83 3.89
C ARG A 397 -37.26 19.12 3.34
N ARG A 398 -38.30 18.54 3.96
CA ARG A 398 -39.71 18.74 3.56
C ARG A 398 -40.11 20.20 3.31
N LYS A 399 -39.58 21.15 4.11
CA LYS A 399 -39.84 22.59 3.92
C LYS A 399 -39.37 23.11 2.56
N ASP A 400 -38.21 22.65 2.10
CA ASP A 400 -37.62 23.03 0.82
C ASP A 400 -38.37 22.36 -0.33
N LEU A 401 -38.81 21.10 -0.16
CA LEU A 401 -39.69 20.42 -1.12
C LEU A 401 -40.99 21.20 -1.31
N VAL A 402 -41.66 21.59 -0.23
CA VAL A 402 -42.89 22.40 -0.29
C VAL A 402 -42.62 23.76 -0.95
N LYS A 403 -41.49 24.40 -0.66
CA LYS A 403 -41.08 25.64 -1.32
C LYS A 403 -40.87 25.44 -2.83
N THR A 404 -40.33 24.32 -3.26
CA THR A 404 -40.20 23.98 -4.69
C THR A 404 -41.55 23.71 -5.35
N MET A 405 -42.46 22.99 -4.68
CA MET A 405 -43.83 22.79 -5.16
C MET A 405 -44.54 24.13 -5.34
N ARG A 406 -44.41 25.04 -4.37
CA ARG A 406 -44.95 26.40 -4.45
C ARG A 406 -44.38 27.25 -5.59
N ARG A 407 -43.19 26.91 -6.09
CA ARG A 407 -42.55 27.63 -7.19
C ARG A 407 -42.85 27.03 -8.57
N VAL A 408 -43.05 25.72 -8.64
CA VAL A 408 -43.04 24.97 -9.92
C VAL A 408 -44.36 24.26 -10.20
N ASP A 409 -45.07 23.74 -9.19
CA ASP A 409 -46.32 22.99 -9.43
C ASP A 409 -47.49 23.96 -9.68
N PRO A 410 -48.10 23.95 -10.88
CA PRO A 410 -49.15 24.91 -11.24
C PRO A 410 -50.41 24.77 -10.36
N ILE A 411 -50.77 23.55 -9.96
CA ILE A 411 -51.95 23.29 -9.12
C ILE A 411 -51.71 23.82 -7.70
N TYR A 412 -50.52 23.57 -7.14
CA TYR A 412 -50.12 24.09 -5.84
C TYR A 412 -50.04 25.62 -5.83
N ILE A 413 -49.52 26.22 -6.91
CA ILE A 413 -49.50 27.68 -7.10
C ILE A 413 -50.92 28.22 -7.06
N HIS A 414 -51.83 27.65 -7.85
CA HIS A 414 -53.22 28.11 -7.91
C HIS A 414 -53.95 27.96 -6.57
N LEU A 415 -53.79 26.82 -5.89
CA LEU A 415 -54.43 26.57 -4.60
C LEU A 415 -53.97 27.55 -3.52
N ALA A 416 -52.66 27.79 -3.39
CA ALA A 416 -52.16 28.73 -2.37
C ALA A 416 -52.25 30.21 -2.81
N GLU A 417 -52.45 30.54 -4.09
CA GLU A 417 -52.90 31.88 -4.52
C GLU A 417 -54.34 32.14 -4.09
N ARG A 418 -55.25 31.19 -4.34
CA ARG A 418 -56.64 31.29 -3.88
C ARG A 418 -56.71 31.43 -2.36
N LEU A 419 -55.93 30.64 -1.62
CA LEU A 419 -55.84 30.72 -0.15
C LEU A 419 -55.35 32.10 0.35
N GLY A 420 -54.59 32.84 -0.46
CA GLY A 420 -54.12 34.20 -0.16
C GLY A 420 -55.16 35.30 -0.35
N THR A 421 -56.38 34.98 -0.80
CA THR A 421 -57.45 35.95 -1.04
C THR A 421 -58.10 36.37 0.29
N PRO A 422 -58.21 37.68 0.61
CA PRO A 422 -58.65 38.14 1.94
C PRO A 422 -60.14 37.92 2.26
N GLU A 423 -60.99 37.68 1.25
CA GLU A 423 -62.45 37.58 1.38
C GLU A 423 -62.99 36.12 1.45
N LEU A 424 -62.20 35.17 1.99
CA LEU A 424 -62.61 33.76 2.07
C LEU A 424 -63.44 33.44 3.31
N SER A 425 -64.47 32.62 3.17
CA SER A 425 -65.18 32.04 4.31
C SER A 425 -64.29 31.04 5.07
N ALA A 426 -64.54 30.86 6.37
CA ALA A 426 -63.78 29.90 7.19
C ALA A 426 -63.88 28.46 6.65
N ALA A 427 -64.99 28.10 6.00
CA ALA A 427 -65.19 26.80 5.38
C ALA A 427 -64.32 26.62 4.11
N GLU A 428 -64.31 27.61 3.21
CA GLU A 428 -63.51 27.57 1.98
C GLU A 428 -62.01 27.60 2.28
N ARG A 429 -61.59 28.34 3.30
CA ARG A 429 -60.18 28.36 3.73
C ARG A 429 -59.72 26.98 4.17
N LYS A 430 -60.53 26.29 4.99
CA LYS A 430 -60.24 24.93 5.47
C LYS A 430 -60.25 23.90 4.33
N GLU A 431 -61.14 24.06 3.35
CA GLU A 431 -61.17 23.21 2.15
C GLU A 431 -59.91 23.40 1.31
N LEU A 432 -59.48 24.65 1.08
CA LEU A 432 -58.26 24.96 0.33
C LEU A 432 -57.00 24.47 1.05
N GLU A 433 -56.92 24.62 2.37
CA GLU A 433 -55.83 24.05 3.19
C GLU A 433 -55.79 22.51 3.10
N GLY A 434 -56.97 21.86 3.12
CA GLY A 434 -57.09 20.41 2.92
C GLY A 434 -56.59 19.96 1.55
N LYS A 435 -57.06 20.59 0.47
CA LYS A 435 -56.62 20.32 -0.91
C LYS A 435 -55.14 20.60 -1.13
N LEU A 436 -54.61 21.64 -0.48
CA LEU A 436 -53.19 21.96 -0.53
C LEU A 436 -52.38 20.83 0.08
N LYS A 437 -52.77 20.36 1.27
CA LYS A 437 -52.10 19.26 1.97
C LYS A 437 -52.18 17.93 1.21
N GLU A 438 -53.33 17.61 0.63
CA GLU A 438 -53.49 16.44 -0.25
C GLU A 438 -52.54 16.52 -1.46
N ARG A 439 -52.41 17.71 -2.07
CA ARG A 439 -51.47 17.92 -3.18
C ARG A 439 -50.02 17.78 -2.73
N GLU A 440 -49.65 18.29 -1.55
CA GLU A 440 -48.30 18.09 -0.98
C GLU A 440 -47.99 16.60 -0.83
N GLU A 441 -48.86 15.85 -0.16
CA GLU A 441 -48.66 14.44 0.15
C GLU A 441 -48.55 13.60 -1.12
N PHE A 442 -49.34 13.92 -2.15
CA PHE A 442 -49.24 13.30 -3.46
C PHE A 442 -47.91 13.59 -4.17
N LEU A 443 -47.39 14.82 -4.05
CA LEU A 443 -46.20 15.27 -4.77
C LEU A 443 -44.88 14.94 -4.06
N ILE A 444 -44.90 14.67 -2.75
CA ILE A 444 -43.68 14.40 -1.97
C ILE A 444 -42.75 13.38 -2.62
N PRO A 445 -43.21 12.19 -3.07
CA PRO A 445 -42.31 11.17 -3.62
C PRO A 445 -41.53 11.62 -4.86
N ILE A 446 -42.19 12.32 -5.80
CA ILE A 446 -41.53 12.78 -7.03
C ILE A 446 -40.62 13.97 -6.77
N TYR A 447 -41.02 14.91 -5.91
CA TYR A 447 -40.17 16.05 -5.55
C TYR A 447 -38.95 15.61 -4.73
N HIS A 448 -39.07 14.54 -3.95
CA HIS A 448 -37.92 13.91 -3.31
C HIS A 448 -36.93 13.38 -4.36
N GLN A 449 -37.39 12.62 -5.35
CA GLN A 449 -36.52 12.15 -6.45
C GLN A 449 -35.85 13.30 -7.22
N ILE A 450 -36.57 14.40 -7.47
CA ILE A 450 -36.01 15.61 -8.09
C ILE A 450 -34.93 16.22 -7.20
N ALA A 451 -35.14 16.28 -5.88
CA ALA A 451 -34.13 16.77 -4.94
C ALA A 451 -32.88 15.88 -4.92
N VAL A 452 -33.05 14.56 -5.00
CA VAL A 452 -31.95 13.58 -5.07
C VAL A 452 -31.17 13.76 -6.37
N GLN A 453 -31.85 13.93 -7.51
CA GLN A 453 -31.19 14.25 -8.77
C GLN A 453 -30.44 15.59 -8.71
N PHE A 454 -31.05 16.61 -8.11
CA PHE A 454 -30.42 17.91 -7.91
C PHE A 454 -29.14 17.79 -7.06
N ALA A 455 -29.15 16.95 -6.03
CA ALA A 455 -27.95 16.63 -5.26
C ALA A 455 -26.91 15.86 -6.10
N ASP A 456 -27.31 14.85 -6.89
CA ASP A 456 -26.38 14.08 -7.75
C ASP A 456 -25.67 14.94 -8.80
N LEU A 457 -26.31 16.01 -9.29
CA LEU A 457 -25.66 16.96 -10.21
C LEU A 457 -24.45 17.67 -9.58
N HIS A 458 -24.40 17.79 -8.25
CA HIS A 458 -23.22 18.27 -7.53
C HIS A 458 -22.10 17.22 -7.42
N ASP A 459 -22.36 15.96 -7.74
CA ASP A 459 -21.43 14.85 -7.54
C ASP A 459 -20.72 14.44 -8.85
N THR A 460 -20.87 15.26 -9.90
CA THR A 460 -20.39 14.96 -11.24
C THR A 460 -18.88 15.19 -11.42
N PRO A 461 -18.21 14.42 -12.29
CA PRO A 461 -16.79 14.62 -12.63
C PRO A 461 -16.48 16.02 -13.16
N GLY A 462 -17.43 16.64 -13.88
CA GLY A 462 -17.31 18.03 -14.33
C GLY A 462 -17.06 19.00 -13.18
N ARG A 463 -17.81 18.86 -12.07
CA ARG A 463 -17.57 19.67 -10.87
C ARG A 463 -16.21 19.35 -10.23
N MET A 464 -15.79 18.10 -10.22
CA MET A 464 -14.49 17.70 -9.66
C MET A 464 -13.33 18.39 -10.41
N GLN A 465 -13.37 18.38 -11.74
CA GLN A 465 -12.38 19.02 -12.59
C GLN A 465 -12.38 20.55 -12.42
N GLU A 466 -13.56 21.19 -12.42
CA GLU A 466 -13.69 22.64 -12.19
C GLU A 466 -13.24 23.08 -10.79
N LYS A 467 -13.26 22.17 -9.82
CA LYS A 467 -12.72 22.41 -8.47
C LYS A 467 -11.24 22.03 -8.33
N GLY A 468 -10.62 21.48 -9.37
CA GLY A 468 -9.21 21.12 -9.39
C GLY A 468 -8.84 19.97 -8.45
N VAL A 469 -9.78 19.09 -8.12
CA VAL A 469 -9.53 17.93 -7.23
C VAL A 469 -9.15 16.65 -7.99
N ILE A 470 -9.30 16.65 -9.32
CA ILE A 470 -8.82 15.61 -10.23
C ILE A 470 -8.02 16.24 -11.36
N ASN A 471 -7.13 15.46 -11.97
CA ASN A 471 -6.28 15.88 -13.07
C ASN A 471 -7.05 15.95 -14.40
N ASP A 472 -7.88 14.94 -14.69
CA ASP A 472 -8.68 14.91 -15.92
C ASP A 472 -9.90 13.98 -15.82
N ILE A 473 -10.85 14.17 -16.74
CA ILE A 473 -12.01 13.30 -16.93
C ILE A 473 -11.75 12.37 -18.11
N LEU A 474 -11.69 11.07 -17.84
CA LEU A 474 -11.34 10.07 -18.85
C LEU A 474 -12.57 9.30 -19.34
N ASP A 475 -12.40 8.62 -20.48
CA ASP A 475 -13.34 7.64 -21.00
C ASP A 475 -12.73 6.24 -20.91
N TRP A 476 -13.46 5.32 -20.28
CA TRP A 476 -12.99 3.95 -20.06
C TRP A 476 -12.46 3.24 -21.30
N LYS A 477 -13.06 3.42 -22.47
CA LYS A 477 -12.64 2.68 -23.67
C LYS A 477 -11.22 3.03 -24.10
N THR A 478 -10.79 4.26 -23.85
CA THR A 478 -9.47 4.80 -24.26
C THR A 478 -8.52 5.02 -23.08
N SER A 479 -8.98 4.79 -21.85
CA SER A 479 -8.21 5.02 -20.63
C SER A 479 -6.94 4.17 -20.57
N ARG A 480 -6.95 2.94 -21.10
CA ARG A 480 -5.77 2.06 -21.19
C ARG A 480 -4.58 2.75 -21.86
N THR A 481 -4.79 3.31 -23.04
CA THR A 481 -3.76 4.03 -23.81
C THR A 481 -3.28 5.27 -23.06
N PHE A 482 -4.20 6.03 -22.48
CA PHE A 482 -3.87 7.21 -21.69
C PHE A 482 -2.94 6.86 -20.51
N PHE A 483 -3.34 5.88 -19.69
CA PHE A 483 -2.59 5.48 -18.51
C PHE A 483 -1.25 4.86 -18.84
N TYR A 484 -1.13 4.12 -19.96
CA TYR A 484 0.16 3.61 -20.42
C TYR A 484 1.16 4.76 -20.65
N TRP A 485 0.80 5.74 -21.48
CA TRP A 485 1.69 6.85 -21.79
C TRP A 485 1.93 7.75 -20.58
N ARG A 486 0.89 7.99 -19.77
CA ARG A 486 1.03 8.80 -18.55
C ARG A 486 1.98 8.13 -17.55
N LEU A 487 1.80 6.84 -17.28
CA LEU A 487 2.66 6.11 -16.36
C LEU A 487 4.11 6.02 -16.89
N ARG A 488 4.28 5.73 -18.18
CA ARG A 488 5.61 5.69 -18.80
C ARG A 488 6.33 7.02 -18.65
N ARG A 489 5.63 8.13 -18.90
CA ARG A 489 6.13 9.49 -18.68
C ARG A 489 6.55 9.71 -17.23
N LEU A 490 5.67 9.44 -16.27
CA LEU A 490 5.95 9.67 -14.85
C LEU A 490 7.15 8.87 -14.35
N LEU A 491 7.31 7.62 -14.79
CA LEU A 491 8.47 6.79 -14.44
C LEU A 491 9.77 7.36 -15.01
N LEU A 492 9.77 7.85 -16.26
CA LEU A 492 10.94 8.47 -16.88
C LEU A 492 11.27 9.83 -16.23
N GLU A 493 10.26 10.65 -15.95
CA GLU A 493 10.43 11.91 -15.22
C GLU A 493 11.03 11.65 -13.84
N GLU A 494 10.55 10.65 -13.10
CA GLU A 494 11.08 10.34 -11.76
C GLU A 494 12.53 9.83 -11.83
N LEU A 495 12.87 9.04 -12.86
CA LEU A 495 14.25 8.62 -13.09
C LEU A 495 15.18 9.82 -13.27
N VAL A 496 14.77 10.80 -14.10
CA VAL A 496 15.57 12.01 -14.33
C VAL A 496 15.60 12.89 -13.08
N LYS A 497 14.47 13.07 -12.38
CA LYS A 497 14.41 13.81 -11.10
C LYS A 497 15.35 13.21 -10.07
N LYS A 498 15.38 11.88 -9.94
CA LYS A 498 16.30 11.18 -9.03
C LYS A 498 17.75 11.43 -9.40
N LYS A 499 18.10 11.42 -10.70
CA LYS A 499 19.46 11.80 -11.16
C LYS A 499 19.81 13.25 -10.82
N ILE A 500 18.90 14.20 -11.03
CA ILE A 500 19.11 15.62 -10.69
C ILE A 500 19.27 15.80 -9.18
N HIS A 501 18.42 15.16 -8.38
CA HIS A 501 18.49 15.23 -6.92
C HIS A 501 19.79 14.60 -6.38
N ASN A 502 20.26 13.50 -6.95
CA ASN A 502 21.57 12.93 -6.62
C ASN A 502 22.74 13.87 -6.98
N ALA A 503 22.60 14.66 -8.04
CA ALA A 503 23.61 15.63 -8.45
C ALA A 503 23.62 16.90 -7.60
N ASN A 504 22.44 17.36 -7.16
CA ASN A 504 22.28 18.46 -6.22
C ASN A 504 21.04 18.24 -5.34
N PRO A 505 21.23 17.77 -4.09
CA PRO A 505 20.13 17.51 -3.17
C PRO A 505 19.40 18.76 -2.66
N GLU A 506 19.96 19.97 -2.84
CA GLU A 506 19.34 21.22 -2.39
C GLU A 506 18.22 21.70 -3.33
N LEU A 507 18.13 21.15 -4.55
CA LEU A 507 17.09 21.54 -5.50
C LEU A 507 15.73 20.98 -5.10
N THR A 508 14.73 21.87 -5.05
CA THR A 508 13.33 21.50 -4.78
C THR A 508 12.64 20.93 -6.01
N ASP A 509 11.63 20.08 -5.81
CA ASP A 509 10.92 19.42 -6.92
C ASP A 509 10.27 20.37 -7.91
N GLY A 510 9.69 21.47 -7.42
CA GLY A 510 9.10 22.49 -8.28
C GLY A 510 10.15 23.16 -9.19
N GLN A 511 11.36 23.38 -8.67
CA GLN A 511 12.48 23.88 -9.49
C GLN A 511 12.91 22.81 -10.50
N ILE A 512 13.01 21.55 -10.09
CA ILE A 512 13.40 20.45 -11.00
C ILE A 512 12.38 20.30 -12.14
N GLN A 513 11.08 20.33 -11.85
CA GLN A 513 10.03 20.28 -12.87
C GLN A 513 10.11 21.47 -13.84
N ALA A 514 10.30 22.69 -13.32
CA ALA A 514 10.47 23.86 -14.16
C ALA A 514 11.74 23.80 -15.03
N MET A 515 12.84 23.26 -14.50
CA MET A 515 14.09 23.04 -15.23
C MET A 515 13.92 22.01 -16.33
N LEU A 516 13.26 20.88 -16.07
CA LEU A 516 12.97 19.87 -17.09
C LEU A 516 12.13 20.44 -18.23
N ARG A 517 11.09 21.21 -17.90
CA ARG A 517 10.27 21.91 -18.89
C ARG A 517 11.09 22.91 -19.70
N ARG A 518 11.99 23.65 -19.04
CA ARG A 518 12.89 24.60 -19.71
C ARG A 518 13.81 23.87 -20.69
N TRP A 519 14.46 22.79 -20.27
CA TRP A 519 15.36 22.00 -21.13
C TRP A 519 14.63 21.40 -22.33
N PHE A 520 13.40 20.92 -22.13
CA PHE A 520 12.56 20.47 -23.25
C PHE A 520 12.34 21.59 -24.28
N VAL A 521 11.93 22.78 -23.82
CA VAL A 521 11.66 23.92 -24.70
C VAL A 521 12.93 24.46 -25.37
N GLU A 522 14.08 24.43 -24.69
CA GLU A 522 15.37 24.82 -25.26
C GLU A 522 15.82 23.88 -26.39
N VAL A 523 15.53 22.58 -26.26
CA VAL A 523 15.93 21.56 -27.25
C VAL A 523 14.95 21.48 -28.42
N GLU A 524 13.65 21.40 -28.15
CA GLU A 524 12.60 21.22 -29.18
C GLU A 524 12.09 22.54 -29.77
N GLY A 525 12.39 23.67 -29.12
CA GLY A 525 11.97 25.01 -29.50
C GLY A 525 10.58 25.40 -28.96
N THR A 526 10.37 26.70 -28.77
CA THR A 526 9.12 27.26 -28.21
C THR A 526 7.87 26.91 -29.01
N VAL A 527 8.00 26.70 -30.33
CA VAL A 527 6.88 26.30 -31.21
C VAL A 527 6.28 24.96 -30.79
N LYS A 528 7.09 24.05 -30.23
CA LYS A 528 6.65 22.73 -29.74
C LYS A 528 6.39 22.72 -28.23
N ALA A 529 6.31 23.87 -27.55
CA ALA A 529 6.12 23.90 -26.10
C ALA A 529 4.79 23.25 -25.64
N TYR A 530 3.75 23.27 -26.47
CA TYR A 530 2.46 22.60 -26.19
C TYR A 530 2.56 21.07 -26.13
N VAL A 531 3.60 20.51 -26.77
CA VAL A 531 3.87 19.06 -26.81
C VAL A 531 4.27 18.52 -25.43
N TRP A 532 4.71 19.39 -24.52
CA TRP A 532 5.00 19.02 -23.13
C TRP A 532 3.81 18.38 -22.41
N ASP A 533 2.59 18.78 -22.76
CA ASP A 533 1.37 18.24 -22.16
C ASP A 533 0.94 16.92 -22.83
N ASN A 534 1.46 16.59 -24.02
CA ASN A 534 1.24 15.29 -24.66
C ASN A 534 2.15 14.22 -24.05
N ASN A 535 1.55 13.21 -23.42
CA ASN A 535 2.30 12.13 -22.76
C ASN A 535 3.17 11.33 -23.73
N LYS A 536 2.69 11.03 -24.95
CA LYS A 536 3.43 10.19 -25.90
C LYS A 536 4.70 10.89 -26.40
N ASP A 537 4.55 12.10 -26.91
CA ASP A 537 5.65 12.84 -27.52
C ASP A 537 6.74 13.17 -26.47
N LEU A 538 6.35 13.44 -25.22
CA LEU A 538 7.33 13.66 -24.15
C LEU A 538 8.07 12.38 -23.75
N VAL A 539 7.40 11.22 -23.75
CA VAL A 539 8.05 9.93 -23.52
C VAL A 539 9.11 9.68 -24.60
N GLU A 540 8.75 9.88 -25.88
CA GLU A 540 9.69 9.71 -27.00
C GLU A 540 10.91 10.63 -26.85
N TRP A 541 10.71 11.87 -26.41
CA TRP A 541 11.82 12.78 -26.12
C TRP A 541 12.68 12.32 -24.93
N LEU A 542 12.07 11.93 -23.80
CA LEU A 542 12.79 11.49 -22.60
C LEU A 542 13.61 10.22 -22.87
N GLU A 543 13.04 9.25 -23.60
CA GLU A 543 13.75 8.03 -23.99
C GLU A 543 14.97 8.38 -24.85
N LYS A 544 14.80 9.24 -25.85
CA LYS A 544 15.91 9.70 -26.71
C LYS A 544 17.03 10.38 -25.92
N GLN A 545 16.70 11.13 -24.86
CA GLN A 545 17.71 11.77 -24.00
C GLN A 545 18.43 10.78 -23.07
N LEU A 546 17.81 9.64 -22.74
CA LEU A 546 18.36 8.63 -21.83
C LEU A 546 19.09 7.50 -22.57
N THR A 547 18.81 7.28 -23.85
CA THR A 547 19.56 6.35 -24.71
C THR A 547 20.85 7.01 -25.17
N GLU A 548 21.99 6.47 -24.73
CA GLU A 548 23.31 6.81 -25.27
C GLU A 548 23.47 6.14 -26.65
N GLU A 549 22.91 6.74 -27.71
CA GLU A 549 23.35 6.40 -29.06
C GLU A 549 24.74 7.01 -29.25
N ASP A 550 25.75 6.15 -29.49
CA ASP A 550 27.16 6.49 -29.69
C ASP A 550 27.33 7.72 -30.63
N GLY A 551 27.46 8.90 -30.02
CA GLY A 551 27.74 10.17 -30.71
C GLY A 551 26.75 11.32 -30.46
N ALA A 552 25.51 11.06 -30.03
CA ALA A 552 24.54 12.13 -29.73
C ALA A 552 24.67 12.59 -28.27
N ARG A 553 24.98 13.88 -28.06
CA ARG A 553 25.08 14.45 -26.70
C ARG A 553 23.68 14.60 -26.09
N SER A 554 23.43 13.88 -24.98
CA SER A 554 22.24 14.09 -24.15
C SER A 554 22.33 15.43 -23.43
N VAL A 555 21.35 16.30 -23.69
CA VAL A 555 21.28 17.63 -23.07
C VAL A 555 20.95 17.51 -21.59
N ILE A 556 20.15 16.51 -21.21
CA ILE A 556 19.82 16.22 -19.81
C ILE A 556 21.09 15.85 -19.03
N GLU A 557 21.88 14.90 -19.52
CA GLU A 557 23.11 14.46 -18.84
C GLU A 557 24.16 15.57 -18.78
N GLU A 558 24.31 16.37 -19.84
CA GLU A 558 25.23 17.50 -19.84
C GLU A 558 24.83 18.56 -18.81
N ASN A 559 23.55 18.91 -18.75
CA ASN A 559 23.04 19.85 -17.76
C ASN A 559 23.18 19.33 -16.33
N ILE A 560 22.96 18.03 -16.08
CA ILE A 560 23.20 17.41 -14.77
C ILE A 560 24.67 17.51 -14.36
N LYS A 561 25.62 17.34 -15.29
CA LYS A 561 27.05 17.54 -15.02
C LYS A 561 27.37 18.98 -14.62
N TYR A 562 26.77 19.97 -15.29
CA TYR A 562 26.93 21.38 -14.90
C TYR A 562 26.35 21.68 -13.52
N ILE A 563 25.18 21.12 -13.19
CA ILE A 563 24.57 21.26 -11.86
C ILE A 563 25.46 20.65 -10.78
N SER A 564 25.95 19.44 -11.00
CA SER A 564 26.85 18.75 -10.06
C SER A 564 28.14 19.54 -9.84
N ARG A 565 28.73 20.05 -10.92
CA ARG A 565 29.95 20.88 -10.86
C ARG A 565 29.72 22.14 -10.03
N ASP A 566 28.64 22.88 -10.28
CA ASP A 566 28.31 24.10 -9.54
C ASP A 566 28.06 23.81 -8.05
N TYR A 567 27.36 22.71 -7.76
CA TYR A 567 27.08 22.27 -6.39
C TYR A 567 28.36 21.93 -5.62
N VAL A 568 29.28 21.15 -6.21
CA VAL A 568 30.58 20.84 -5.59
C VAL A 568 31.40 22.11 -5.36
N LEU A 569 31.39 23.06 -6.30
CA LEU A 569 32.07 24.34 -6.16
C LEU A 569 31.52 25.14 -4.97
N LYS A 570 30.19 25.17 -4.81
CA LYS A 570 29.51 25.79 -3.68
C LYS A 570 29.88 25.12 -2.36
N GLN A 571 29.97 23.79 -2.31
CA GLN A 571 30.39 23.04 -1.11
C GLN A 571 31.84 23.37 -0.73
N ILE A 572 32.78 23.33 -1.69
CA ILE A 572 34.20 23.67 -1.44
C ILE A 572 34.30 25.09 -0.90
N ARG A 573 33.59 26.05 -1.50
CA ARG A 573 33.56 27.44 -1.04
C ARG A 573 33.06 27.55 0.39
N SER A 574 31.99 26.83 0.74
CA SER A 574 31.44 26.80 2.10
C SER A 574 32.45 26.22 3.11
N LEU A 575 33.11 25.11 2.77
CA LEU A 575 34.10 24.46 3.62
C LEU A 575 35.32 25.35 3.89
N VAL A 576 35.85 26.02 2.85
CA VAL A 576 36.97 26.96 2.96
C VAL A 576 36.56 28.22 3.71
N GLN A 577 35.33 28.70 3.54
CA GLN A 577 34.83 29.86 4.28
C GLN A 577 34.62 29.56 5.78
N ALA A 578 34.21 28.33 6.12
CA ALA A 578 34.07 27.88 7.50
C ALA A 578 35.41 27.61 8.19
N ASN A 579 36.43 27.18 7.42
CA ASN A 579 37.76 26.83 7.93
C ASN A 579 38.86 27.49 7.07
N PRO A 580 39.06 28.82 7.16
CA PRO A 580 40.00 29.55 6.31
C PRO A 580 41.46 29.10 6.43
N GLU A 581 41.84 28.54 7.57
CA GLU A 581 43.19 28.05 7.88
C GLU A 581 43.62 26.87 6.98
N VAL A 582 42.68 26.06 6.48
CA VAL A 582 42.97 24.89 5.64
C VAL A 582 43.17 25.28 4.17
N ALA A 583 42.95 26.55 3.82
CA ALA A 583 42.98 27.01 2.43
C ALA A 583 44.34 26.80 1.76
N MET A 584 45.43 27.17 2.42
CA MET A 584 46.79 27.04 1.87
C MET A 584 47.20 25.59 1.66
N ASP A 585 46.96 24.74 2.65
CA ASP A 585 47.25 23.30 2.56
C ASP A 585 46.43 22.64 1.44
N SER A 586 45.18 23.07 1.27
CA SER A 586 44.31 22.61 0.18
C SER A 586 44.84 23.02 -1.20
N VAL A 587 45.34 24.25 -1.36
CA VAL A 587 45.96 24.69 -2.62
C VAL A 587 47.20 23.85 -2.93
N VAL A 588 48.06 23.60 -1.94
CA VAL A 588 49.24 22.74 -2.12
C VAL A 588 48.82 21.35 -2.62
N TYR A 589 47.85 20.72 -1.97
CA TYR A 589 47.36 19.40 -2.39
C TYR A 589 46.75 19.43 -3.81
N MET A 590 45.92 20.42 -4.13
CA MET A 590 45.34 20.57 -5.47
C MET A 590 46.41 20.76 -6.56
N THR A 591 47.46 21.54 -6.27
CA THR A 591 48.54 21.78 -7.24
C THR A 591 49.32 20.51 -7.63
N GLN A 592 49.29 19.45 -6.81
CA GLN A 592 49.94 18.18 -7.12
C GLN A 592 49.23 17.38 -8.23
N HIS A 593 47.95 17.64 -8.48
CA HIS A 593 47.12 16.85 -9.40
C HIS A 593 46.73 17.59 -10.69
N ILE A 594 47.03 18.88 -10.80
CA ILE A 594 46.75 19.69 -12.00
C ILE A 594 47.93 19.68 -12.98
N SER A 595 47.68 19.97 -14.26
CA SER A 595 48.73 19.93 -15.28
C SER A 595 49.80 21.01 -15.05
N PRO A 596 51.05 20.83 -15.54
CA PRO A 596 52.10 21.86 -15.44
C PRO A 596 51.69 23.21 -16.05
N THR A 597 50.86 23.20 -17.09
CA THR A 597 50.26 24.40 -17.68
C THR A 597 49.28 25.11 -16.74
N GLN A 598 48.46 24.36 -16.00
CA GLN A 598 47.57 24.91 -14.97
C GLN A 598 48.36 25.41 -13.75
N GLN A 599 49.45 24.74 -13.37
CA GLN A 599 50.34 25.21 -12.32
C GLN A 599 50.97 26.57 -12.69
N ALA A 600 51.48 26.70 -13.91
CA ALA A 600 52.02 27.96 -14.42
C ALA A 600 50.97 29.08 -14.41
N GLU A 601 49.73 28.76 -14.77
CA GLU A 601 48.60 29.70 -14.75
C GLU A 601 48.24 30.14 -13.32
N VAL A 602 48.20 29.20 -12.36
CA VAL A 602 47.97 29.51 -10.94
C VAL A 602 49.06 30.43 -10.38
N VAL A 603 50.34 30.13 -10.67
CA VAL A 603 51.47 30.97 -10.28
C VAL A 603 51.37 32.37 -10.89
N ARG A 604 50.98 32.47 -12.17
CA ARG A 604 50.75 33.74 -12.85
C ARG A 604 49.62 34.54 -12.19
N ILE A 605 48.48 33.91 -11.91
CA ILE A 605 47.33 34.58 -11.29
C ILE A 605 47.69 35.09 -9.88
N LEU A 606 48.30 34.24 -9.04
CA LEU A 606 48.70 34.61 -7.68
C LEU A 606 49.72 35.76 -7.67
N SER A 607 50.69 35.75 -8.60
CA SER A 607 51.67 36.85 -8.73
C SER A 607 51.06 38.15 -9.26
N THR A 608 49.95 38.10 -9.99
CA THR A 608 49.20 39.30 -10.45
C THR A 608 48.15 39.81 -9.46
N MET A 609 47.79 39.05 -8.41
CA MET A 609 46.80 39.47 -7.41
C MET A 609 47.35 40.46 -6.38
N GLU A 610 48.66 40.75 -6.37
CA GLU A 610 49.24 41.86 -5.62
C GLU A 610 48.94 43.21 -6.30
N SER A 611 47.72 43.73 -6.10
CA SER A 611 47.40 45.16 -6.19
C SER A 611 46.00 45.45 -5.58
N PRO A 612 45.85 45.55 -4.25
CA PRO A 612 44.78 46.34 -3.69
C PRO A 612 45.17 47.82 -3.82
N SER A 613 44.40 48.60 -4.57
CA SER A 613 44.39 50.05 -4.44
C SER A 613 44.08 50.40 -2.98
N THR A 614 45.06 51.04 -2.35
CA THR A 614 45.09 51.60 -0.98
C THR A 614 43.81 52.26 -0.50
#